data_AF-A0A934CCJ3-F1
#
_entry.id   AF-A0A934CCJ3-F1
#
_cell.length_a   1.000
_cell.length_b   1.000
_cell.length_c   1.000
_cell.angle_alpha   90.00
_cell.angle_beta   90.00
_cell.angle_gamma   90.00
#
_symmetry.space_group_name_H-M   'P 1'
#
loop_
_entity.id
_entity.type
_entity.pdbx_description
1 polymer ?
#
loop_
_entity_poly.entity_id
_entity_poly.type
_entity_poly.pdbx_seq_one_letter_code
_entity_poly.pdbx_strand_id
1 'polypeptide(L)'
;MKISEIDPSACFTGYDSKGWLDYPNRFLCPKCDYGVYFNRQSLEKGAVNHQNEPLKLNSEDAGFFKEHIQQFLANMAERGKRFILDFYCPKCKAPYVIGFEEADLHKDDYHYRPIVIYSGS
;
A
#
# COMPACT_ATOMS: atom_id res chain seq x y z
N MET A 1 17.94 -4.55 9.01
CA MET A 1 17.32 -3.85 7.88
C MET A 1 17.05 -2.41 8.29
N LYS A 2 17.35 -1.41 7.44
CA LYS A 2 16.94 -0.02 7.70
C LYS A 2 15.61 0.22 7.00
N ILE A 3 14.65 0.79 7.72
CA ILE A 3 13.35 1.15 7.16
C ILE A 3 13.36 2.62 6.77
N SER A 4 12.84 2.90 5.58
CA SER A 4 12.60 4.26 5.10
C SER A 4 11.11 4.47 4.88
N GLU A 5 10.61 5.61 5.35
CA GLU A 5 9.28 6.10 5.01
C GLU A 5 9.34 6.89 3.69
N ILE A 6 8.38 6.65 2.81
CA ILE A 6 8.26 7.26 1.49
C ILE A 6 6.87 7.88 1.37
N ASP A 7 6.82 9.12 0.91
CA ASP A 7 5.58 9.83 0.61
C ASP A 7 4.82 9.08 -0.52
N PRO A 8 3.55 8.70 -0.31
CA PRO A 8 2.74 8.06 -1.33
C PRO A 8 2.72 8.76 -2.69
N SER A 9 2.75 10.09 -2.71
CA SER A 9 2.74 10.89 -3.94
C SER A 9 3.96 10.66 -4.83
N ALA A 10 5.06 10.12 -4.28
CA ALA A 10 6.24 9.73 -5.05
C ALA A 10 6.07 8.38 -5.77
N CYS A 11 5.10 7.56 -5.36
CA CYS A 11 4.91 6.20 -5.85
C CYS A 11 3.53 5.96 -6.49
N PHE A 12 2.56 6.83 -6.27
CA PHE A 12 1.23 6.71 -6.86
C PHE A 12 0.91 7.93 -7.69
N THR A 13 0.01 7.73 -8.66
CA THR A 13 -0.54 8.79 -9.51
C THR A 13 -2.06 8.63 -9.57
N GLY A 14 -2.78 9.68 -9.95
CA GLY A 14 -4.23 9.63 -10.08
C GLY A 14 -4.91 9.80 -8.71
N TYR A 15 -4.69 10.95 -8.09
CA TYR A 15 -5.37 11.32 -6.85
C TYR A 15 -6.46 12.34 -7.15
N ASP A 16 -7.60 12.23 -6.46
CA ASP A 16 -8.56 13.31 -6.37
C ASP A 16 -8.01 14.46 -5.49
N SER A 17 -8.74 15.57 -5.42
CA SER A 17 -8.34 16.75 -4.63
C SER A 17 -8.27 16.51 -3.11
N LYS A 18 -8.69 15.34 -2.63
CA LYS A 18 -8.68 14.92 -1.22
C LYS A 18 -7.69 13.77 -0.96
N GLY A 19 -6.93 13.36 -1.98
CA GLY A 19 -5.92 12.31 -1.89
C GLY A 19 -6.48 10.88 -2.00
N TRP A 20 -7.73 10.69 -2.42
CA TRP A 20 -8.25 9.36 -2.76
C TRP A 20 -7.74 8.96 -4.14
N LEU A 21 -7.41 7.68 -4.31
CA LEU A 21 -6.98 7.19 -5.61
C LEU A 21 -8.17 7.10 -6.59
N ASP A 22 -8.01 7.72 -7.76
CA ASP A 22 -8.82 7.49 -8.94
C ASP A 22 -8.27 6.28 -9.71
N TYR A 23 -9.16 5.37 -10.11
CA TYR A 23 -8.75 4.18 -10.86
C TYR A 23 -8.01 4.57 -12.16
N PRO A 24 -6.88 3.92 -12.51
CA PRO A 24 -6.29 2.73 -11.88
C PRO A 24 -5.31 3.00 -10.72
N ASN A 25 -5.47 2.26 -9.62
CA ASN A 25 -4.60 2.30 -8.44
C ASN A 25 -3.22 1.69 -8.73
N ARG A 26 -2.32 2.48 -9.31
CA ARG A 26 -0.98 2.04 -9.74
C ARG A 26 0.11 2.52 -8.78
N PHE A 27 0.89 1.58 -8.25
CA PHE A 27 2.12 1.83 -7.52
C PHE A 27 3.34 1.71 -8.43
N LEU A 28 4.21 2.72 -8.44
CA LEU A 28 5.50 2.75 -9.08
C LEU A 28 6.60 2.47 -8.04
N CYS A 29 7.34 1.40 -8.26
CA CYS A 29 8.44 1.04 -7.37
C CYS A 29 9.54 2.12 -7.42
N PRO A 30 9.84 2.80 -6.31
CA PRO A 30 10.82 3.90 -6.31
C PRO A 30 12.25 3.45 -6.61
N LYS A 31 12.53 2.14 -6.51
CA LYS A 31 13.86 1.57 -6.78
C LYS A 31 14.09 1.21 -8.26
N CYS A 32 13.03 0.83 -8.99
CA CYS A 32 13.19 0.27 -10.35
C CYS A 32 12.10 0.68 -11.36
N ASP A 33 11.21 1.60 -10.94
CA ASP A 33 10.11 2.18 -11.71
C ASP A 33 9.08 1.16 -12.25
N TYR A 34 9.10 -0.07 -11.71
CA TYR A 34 8.14 -1.08 -12.10
C TYR A 34 6.75 -0.77 -11.54
N GLY A 35 5.76 -0.77 -12.43
CA GLY A 35 4.36 -0.54 -12.08
C GLY A 35 3.64 -1.78 -11.58
N VAL A 36 2.97 -1.67 -10.44
CA VAL A 36 2.08 -2.69 -9.88
C VAL A 36 0.67 -2.09 -9.81
N TYR A 37 -0.30 -2.76 -10.42
CA TYR A 37 -1.70 -2.34 -10.34
C TYR A 37 -2.42 -3.10 -9.23
N PHE A 38 -3.12 -2.37 -8.37
CA PHE A 38 -3.99 -2.95 -7.35
C PHE A 38 -5.43 -2.89 -7.83
N ASN A 39 -6.03 -4.05 -8.13
CA ASN A 39 -7.47 -4.12 -8.30
C ASN A 39 -8.18 -4.01 -6.94
N ARG A 40 -9.49 -3.76 -6.97
CA ARG A 40 -10.32 -3.66 -5.76
C ARG A 40 -10.14 -4.85 -4.82
N GLN A 41 -10.13 -6.07 -5.36
CA GLN A 41 -9.92 -7.28 -4.58
C GLN A 41 -8.57 -7.29 -3.84
N SER A 42 -7.52 -6.70 -4.43
CA SER A 42 -6.20 -6.59 -3.79
C SER A 42 -6.22 -5.68 -2.57
N LEU A 43 -6.98 -4.60 -2.67
CA LEU A 43 -7.12 -3.60 -1.61
C LEU A 43 -8.06 -4.11 -0.51
N GLU A 44 -9.18 -4.73 -0.87
CA GLU A 44 -10.11 -5.36 0.09
C GLU A 44 -9.45 -6.50 0.89
N LYS A 45 -8.57 -7.29 0.26
CA LYS A 45 -7.89 -8.41 0.91
C LYS A 45 -6.54 -8.03 1.55
N GLY A 46 -6.04 -6.82 1.30
CA GLY A 46 -4.69 -6.42 1.70
C GLY A 46 -3.59 -7.32 1.11
N ALA A 47 -3.80 -7.84 -0.10
CA ALA A 47 -2.89 -8.78 -0.75
C ALA A 47 -2.91 -8.56 -2.26
N VAL A 48 -1.75 -8.43 -2.89
CA VAL A 48 -1.73 -8.07 -4.32
C VAL A 48 -2.18 -9.23 -5.20
N ASN A 49 -3.21 -8.99 -6.01
CA ASN A 49 -3.71 -9.92 -7.02
C ASN A 49 -3.58 -9.29 -8.41
N HIS A 50 -2.45 -9.53 -9.08
CA HIS A 50 -2.15 -9.04 -10.43
C HIS A 50 -1.62 -10.17 -11.31
N GLN A 51 -1.69 -10.02 -12.64
CA GLN A 51 -1.15 -11.00 -13.62
C GLN A 51 0.33 -11.38 -13.43
N ASN A 52 1.10 -10.58 -12.66
CA ASN A 52 2.52 -10.83 -12.35
C ASN A 52 2.74 -11.17 -10.86
N GLU A 53 1.67 -11.49 -10.13
CA GLU A 53 1.59 -11.97 -8.73
C GLU A 53 2.69 -11.44 -7.80
N PRO A 54 2.58 -10.18 -7.32
CA PRO A 54 3.48 -9.68 -6.29
C PRO A 54 3.36 -10.56 -5.04
N LEU A 55 4.50 -11.10 -4.62
CA LEU A 55 4.55 -12.02 -3.49
C LEU A 55 4.42 -11.22 -2.20
N LYS A 56 3.55 -11.69 -1.31
CA LYS A 56 3.46 -11.17 0.06
C LYS A 56 4.80 -11.32 0.78
N LEU A 57 5.12 -10.39 1.68
CA LEU A 57 6.30 -10.53 2.53
C LEU A 57 6.22 -11.82 3.36
N ASN A 58 7.36 -12.50 3.51
CA ASN A 58 7.45 -13.60 4.46
C ASN A 58 7.38 -13.06 5.91
N SER A 59 7.13 -13.94 6.89
CA SER A 59 6.97 -13.54 8.29
C SER A 59 8.22 -12.88 8.90
N GLU A 60 9.42 -13.22 8.41
CA GLU A 60 10.67 -12.62 8.87
C GLU A 60 10.79 -11.17 8.38
N ASP A 61 10.59 -10.95 7.08
CA ASP A 61 10.68 -9.64 6.46
C ASP A 61 9.55 -8.70 6.94
N ALA A 62 8.33 -9.21 7.05
CA ALA A 62 7.21 -8.48 7.66
C ALA A 62 7.49 -8.13 9.12
N GLY A 63 8.23 -9.00 9.83
CA GLY A 63 8.65 -8.80 11.22
C GLY A 63 9.50 -7.55 11.41
N PHE A 64 10.33 -7.18 10.43
CA PHE A 64 11.11 -5.95 10.52
C PHE A 64 10.22 -4.69 10.52
N PHE A 65 9.10 -4.69 9.80
CA PHE A 65 8.18 -3.55 9.72
C PHE A 65 7.17 -3.49 10.88
N LYS A 66 7.17 -4.47 11.78
CA LYS A 66 6.11 -4.68 12.78
C LYS A 66 5.78 -3.43 13.59
N GLU A 67 6.79 -2.73 14.09
CA GLU A 67 6.58 -1.54 14.92
C GLU A 67 5.88 -0.42 14.13
N HIS A 68 6.33 -0.16 12.90
CA HIS A 68 5.74 0.87 12.04
C HIS A 68 4.31 0.50 11.62
N ILE A 69 4.06 -0.77 11.32
CA ILE A 69 2.72 -1.30 11.05
C ILE A 69 1.80 -1.08 12.26
N GLN A 70 2.27 -1.42 13.46
CA GLN A 70 1.48 -1.26 14.69
C GLN A 70 1.17 0.21 14.98
N GLN A 71 2.16 1.10 14.83
CA GLN A 71 1.97 2.55 15.00
C GLN A 71 0.97 3.11 13.98
N PHE A 72 1.09 2.72 12.71
CA PHE A 72 0.17 3.15 11.66
C PHE A 72 -1.28 2.72 11.93
N LEU A 73 -1.47 1.45 12.31
CA LEU A 73 -2.80 0.86 12.58
C LEU A 73 -3.43 1.37 13.88
N ALA A 74 -2.63 1.70 14.89
CA ALA A 74 -3.12 2.25 16.16
C ALA A 74 -3.70 3.67 16.02
N ASN A 75 -3.22 4.43 15.04
CA ASN A 75 -3.70 5.76 14.75
C ASN A 75 -4.96 5.66 13.87
N MET A 76 -6.14 5.46 14.47
CA MET A 76 -7.39 5.37 13.71
C MET A 76 -7.76 6.72 13.09
N ALA A 77 -8.19 6.73 11.82
CA ALA A 77 -8.80 7.91 11.22
C ALA A 77 -10.22 8.08 11.78
N GLU A 78 -10.65 9.32 12.07
CA GLU A 78 -11.99 9.61 12.61
C GLU A 78 -13.15 9.12 11.70
N ARG A 79 -12.88 8.81 10.42
CA ARG A 79 -13.90 8.48 9.41
C ARG A 79 -13.56 7.27 8.53
N GLY A 80 -12.51 6.50 8.81
CA GLY A 80 -12.06 5.44 7.91
C GLY A 80 -11.32 4.30 8.61
N LYS A 81 -11.37 3.11 8.00
CA LYS A 81 -10.58 1.96 8.44
C LYS A 81 -9.17 2.09 7.91
N ARG A 82 -8.17 1.72 8.70
CA ARG A 82 -6.78 1.58 8.24
C ARG A 82 -6.43 0.12 8.02
N PHE A 83 -5.69 -0.15 6.95
CA PHE A 83 -5.16 -1.48 6.65
C PHE A 83 -3.79 -1.36 6.01
N ILE A 84 -3.08 -2.50 5.93
CA ILE A 84 -1.77 -2.59 5.28
C ILE A 84 -1.83 -3.55 4.11
N LEU A 85 -0.99 -3.29 3.12
CA LEU A 85 -0.70 -4.20 2.02
C LEU A 85 0.82 -4.33 1.92
N ASP A 86 1.31 -5.57 2.00
CA ASP A 86 2.73 -5.89 2.06
C ASP A 86 3.14 -6.83 0.92
N PHE A 87 4.23 -6.50 0.22
CA PHE A 87 4.67 -7.27 -0.94
C PHE A 87 6.13 -7.00 -1.31
N TYR A 88 6.73 -7.93 -2.05
CA TYR A 88 7.97 -7.70 -2.77
C TYR A 88 7.66 -7.15 -4.16
N CYS A 89 8.39 -6.11 -4.59
CA CYS A 89 8.36 -5.68 -5.98
C CYS A 89 8.65 -6.87 -6.92
N PRO A 90 7.78 -7.17 -7.90
CA PRO A 90 7.97 -8.33 -8.78
C PRO A 90 9.31 -8.32 -9.52
N LYS A 91 9.81 -7.13 -9.89
CA LYS A 91 11.03 -6.93 -10.66
C LYS A 91 12.30 -6.92 -9.82
N CYS A 92 12.40 -6.06 -8.81
CA CYS A 92 13.64 -5.87 -8.03
C CYS A 92 13.64 -6.53 -6.65
N LYS A 93 12.54 -7.20 -6.27
CA LYS A 93 12.34 -7.88 -4.99
C LYS A 93 12.49 -7.00 -3.74
N ALA A 94 12.48 -5.67 -3.89
CA ALA A 94 12.46 -4.76 -2.75
C ALA A 94 11.16 -4.95 -1.94
N PRO A 95 11.24 -5.06 -0.60
CA PRO A 95 10.07 -5.21 0.25
C PRO A 95 9.39 -3.87 0.48
N TYR A 96 8.07 -3.85 0.32
CA TYR A 96 7.21 -2.69 0.56
C TYR A 96 6.07 -3.04 1.50
N VAL A 97 5.72 -2.09 2.36
CA VAL A 97 4.48 -2.09 3.15
C VAL A 97 3.79 -0.76 2.90
N ILE A 98 2.55 -0.79 2.41
CA ILE A 98 1.76 0.40 2.13
C ILE A 98 0.61 0.45 3.13
N GLY A 99 0.53 1.54 3.89
CA GLY A 99 -0.58 1.84 4.77
C GLY A 99 -1.67 2.60 4.02
N PHE A 100 -2.88 2.08 4.04
CA PHE A 100 -4.04 2.69 3.42
C PHE A 100 -5.08 3.12 4.44
N GLU A 101 -5.83 4.16 4.08
CA GLU A 101 -7.14 4.47 4.62
C GLU A 101 -8.22 4.06 3.63
N GLU A 102 -9.29 3.47 4.15
CA GLU A 102 -10.49 3.06 3.43
C GLU A 102 -11.68 3.88 3.94
N ALA A 103 -12.41 4.49 3.01
CA ALA A 103 -13.70 5.12 3.29
C ALA A 103 -14.81 4.40 2.51
N ASP A 104 -15.92 4.14 3.21
CA ASP A 104 -17.17 3.64 2.64
C ASP A 104 -17.97 4.84 2.13
N LEU A 105 -18.14 4.94 0.80
CA LEU A 105 -19.09 5.85 0.19
C LEU A 105 -20.33 5.04 -0.18
N HIS A 106 -21.49 5.49 0.31
CA HIS A 106 -22.78 4.82 0.12
C HIS A 106 -22.95 4.18 -1.27
N LYS A 107 -23.27 2.87 -1.29
CA LYS A 107 -23.47 1.97 -2.45
C LYS A 107 -22.16 1.45 -3.07
N ASP A 108 -21.51 0.52 -2.37
CA ASP A 108 -20.48 -0.38 -2.90
C ASP A 108 -19.25 0.27 -3.56
N ASP A 109 -19.07 1.60 -3.42
CA ASP A 109 -17.92 2.33 -3.91
C ASP A 109 -16.94 2.59 -2.76
N TYR A 110 -15.89 1.77 -2.70
CA TYR A 110 -14.80 1.93 -1.74
C TYR A 110 -13.74 2.86 -2.31
N HIS A 111 -13.37 3.87 -1.53
CA HIS A 111 -12.24 4.75 -1.86
C HIS A 111 -11.05 4.38 -0.97
N TYR A 112 -9.88 4.30 -1.60
CA TYR A 112 -8.63 3.97 -0.93
C TYR A 112 -7.66 5.14 -1.06
N ARG A 113 -7.06 5.52 0.07
CA ARG A 113 -6.03 6.56 0.12
C ARG A 113 -4.76 5.99 0.72
N PRO A 114 -3.64 5.90 -0.03
CA PRO A 114 -2.36 5.54 0.56
C PRO A 114 -1.92 6.70 1.46
N ILE A 115 -1.55 6.37 2.69
CA ILE A 115 -1.14 7.33 3.73
C ILE A 115 0.37 7.29 3.90
N VAL A 116 0.97 6.11 3.81
CA VAL A 116 2.39 5.91 4.06
C VAL A 116 2.91 4.71 3.29
N ILE A 117 4.17 4.76 2.86
CA ILE A 117 4.89 3.62 2.30
C ILE A 117 6.16 3.40 3.11
N TYR A 118 6.39 2.16 3.53
CA TYR A 118 7.63 1.72 4.13
C TYR A 118 8.39 0.83 3.15
N SER A 119 9.70 1.04 3.07
CA SER A 119 10.61 0.21 2.28
C SER A 119 11.78 -0.26 3.15
N GLY A 120 12.24 -1.48 2.91
CA GLY A 120 13.44 -2.05 3.54
C GLY A 120 14.65 -1.98 2.60
N SER A 121 15.81 -1.60 3.15
CA SER A 121 17.13 -1.67 2.50
C SER A 121 18.22 -2.17 3.44
#